data_AF-A0A923SFQ1-F1
#
_entry.id   AF-A0A923SFQ1-F1
#
_cell.length_a   1.000
_cell.length_b   1.000
_cell.length_c   1.000
_cell.angle_alpha   90.00
_cell.angle_beta   90.00
_cell.angle_gamma   90.00
#
_symmetry.space_group_name_H-M   'P 1'
#
loop_
_entity.id
_entity.type
_entity.pdbx_description
1 polymer ?
#
loop_
_entity_poly.entity_id
_entity_poly.type
_entity_poly.pdbx_seq_one_letter_code
_entity_poly.pdbx_strand_id
1 'polypeptide(L)'
;MMKVHYSKIALLSTIALATASYGQVANERKNVAKIDLSHWTLTTPEEDTDHPGKTLDLNYPEILDFASNEATKKYMYEDPKDKSLVFYAFPSGTSTANSHFSRSELRETMVIGDKNTNWNFAKGGRMEATYRMQNVSKEEEGKYSKVIIAQIHGRLTDEQQKLLGQKDNNAAPILKIYWDQGKIKVKTKVLKNPAASLKELLPADAWVDDDGRVFKEKVDFDRFTLEVKVSDGRLEVILNNGESFVYNDVNIKKWGVFDNYFKAGNYFQSKNPGTSATVKIYALKVSH
;
A
#
# COMPACT_ATOMS: atom_id res chain seq x y z
N MET A 1 51.14 23.53 -62.83
CA MET A 1 49.70 23.21 -62.84
C MET A 1 49.28 22.86 -61.43
N MET A 2 48.50 23.72 -60.77
CA MET A 2 47.85 23.40 -59.51
C MET A 2 46.55 24.21 -59.49
N LYS A 3 45.43 23.56 -59.79
CA LYS A 3 44.09 24.16 -59.77
C LYS A 3 43.48 23.90 -58.39
N VAL A 4 43.32 24.96 -57.62
CA VAL A 4 42.54 24.97 -56.37
C VAL A 4 41.06 25.10 -56.75
N HIS A 5 40.25 24.10 -56.39
CA HIS A 5 38.81 24.17 -56.56
C HIS A 5 38.17 24.87 -55.36
N TYR A 6 37.54 26.01 -55.63
CA TYR A 6 36.62 26.67 -54.70
C TYR A 6 35.25 25.98 -54.77
N SER A 7 34.78 25.46 -53.64
CA SER A 7 33.40 25.02 -53.47
C SER A 7 32.52 26.21 -53.10
N LYS A 8 31.52 26.50 -53.94
CA LYS A 8 30.36 27.34 -53.64
C LYS A 8 29.16 26.42 -53.54
N ILE A 9 28.41 26.46 -52.44
CA ILE A 9 26.96 26.19 -52.27
C ILE A 9 26.71 26.38 -50.76
N ALA A 10 26.30 27.59 -50.36
CA ALA A 10 24.92 28.07 -50.24
C ALA A 10 24.31 27.71 -48.88
N LEU A 11 24.22 28.77 -48.07
CA LEU A 11 23.53 28.93 -46.80
C LEU A 11 22.03 28.63 -46.97
N LEU A 12 21.50 27.70 -46.19
CA LEU A 12 20.07 27.59 -45.93
C LEU A 12 19.87 27.56 -44.42
N SER A 13 19.56 28.74 -43.91
CA SER A 13 19.09 29.04 -42.58
C SER A 13 17.71 28.39 -42.36
N THR A 14 17.63 27.33 -41.56
CA THR A 14 16.38 26.82 -41.03
C THR A 14 16.14 27.35 -39.63
N ILE A 15 14.97 27.97 -39.54
CA ILE A 15 14.33 28.64 -38.42
C ILE A 15 14.27 27.74 -37.18
N ALA A 16 14.71 28.28 -36.04
CA ALA A 16 14.44 27.74 -34.73
C ALA A 16 12.92 27.79 -34.47
N LEU A 17 12.26 26.63 -34.41
CA LEU A 17 11.03 26.46 -33.63
C LEU A 17 11.39 25.71 -32.36
N ALA A 18 11.20 26.41 -31.25
CA ALA A 18 11.27 25.88 -29.90
C ALA A 18 10.35 24.67 -29.74
N THR A 19 10.93 23.46 -29.74
CA THR A 19 10.31 22.36 -29.02
C THR A 19 10.62 22.58 -27.56
N ALA A 20 9.74 23.36 -26.92
CA ALA A 20 9.66 23.46 -25.49
C ALA A 20 9.74 22.05 -24.92
N SER A 21 10.77 21.85 -24.09
CA SER A 21 10.94 20.71 -23.23
C SER A 21 9.61 20.40 -22.54
N TYR A 22 8.89 19.39 -23.01
CA TYR A 22 8.02 18.58 -22.15
C TYR A 22 8.91 17.68 -21.28
N GLY A 23 9.86 18.30 -20.58
CA GLY A 23 10.30 17.78 -19.31
C GLY A 23 9.17 18.13 -18.36
N GLN A 24 8.29 17.18 -18.07
CA GLN A 24 7.53 17.23 -16.83
C GLN A 24 8.55 17.34 -15.71
N VAL A 25 8.86 18.56 -15.30
CA VAL A 25 9.23 18.82 -13.92
C VAL A 25 7.93 18.55 -13.17
N ALA A 26 7.66 17.27 -12.90
CA ALA A 26 6.77 16.90 -11.82
C ALA A 26 7.33 17.66 -10.62
N ASN A 27 6.58 18.68 -10.19
CA ASN A 27 6.92 19.42 -9.01
C ASN A 27 6.83 18.41 -7.86
N GLU A 28 7.95 17.74 -7.55
CA GLU A 28 8.06 16.83 -6.43
C GLU A 28 7.84 17.67 -5.17
N ARG A 29 6.57 17.85 -4.77
CA ARG A 29 6.27 18.32 -3.44
C ARG A 29 6.78 17.24 -2.50
N LYS A 30 8.01 17.40 -2.03
CA LYS A 30 8.59 16.57 -0.98
C LYS A 30 7.74 16.77 0.26
N ASN A 31 6.97 15.75 0.62
CA ASN A 31 6.28 15.75 1.90
C ASN A 31 7.30 15.70 3.05
N VAL A 32 6.87 16.05 4.26
CA VAL A 32 7.79 16.13 5.42
C VAL A 32 8.39 14.78 5.81
N ALA A 33 7.76 13.67 5.44
CA ALA A 33 8.23 12.31 5.71
C ALA A 33 9.10 11.78 4.56
N LYS A 34 9.85 10.70 4.81
CA LYS A 34 10.63 10.03 3.76
C LYS A 34 9.77 9.00 3.03
N ILE A 35 8.78 9.50 2.29
CA ILE A 35 7.80 8.69 1.56
C ILE A 35 7.67 9.23 0.14
N ASP A 36 7.97 8.41 -0.85
CA ASP A 36 7.64 8.70 -2.24
C ASP A 36 6.19 8.28 -2.51
N LEU A 37 5.29 9.26 -2.64
CA LEU A 37 3.87 9.03 -2.88
C LEU A 37 3.52 8.76 -4.35
N SER A 38 4.47 8.87 -5.29
CA SER A 38 4.20 8.61 -6.71
C SER A 38 3.81 7.15 -7.00
N HIS A 39 4.27 6.24 -6.14
CA HIS A 39 3.99 4.81 -6.18
C HIS A 39 2.83 4.40 -5.25
N TRP A 40 1.94 5.32 -4.88
CA TRP A 40 0.82 5.01 -4.00
C TRP A 40 -0.47 5.71 -4.43
N THR A 41 -1.58 5.07 -4.10
CA THR A 41 -2.89 5.72 -4.03
C THR A 41 -3.38 5.73 -2.58
N LEU A 42 -4.17 6.73 -2.20
CA LEU A 42 -4.77 6.84 -0.87
C LEU A 42 -6.26 6.50 -0.95
N THR A 43 -6.74 5.62 -0.09
CA THR A 43 -8.17 5.51 0.23
C THR A 43 -8.43 6.13 1.59
N THR A 44 -9.43 7.02 1.67
CA THR A 44 -9.81 7.72 2.91
C THR A 44 -11.06 7.09 3.56
N PRO A 45 -11.35 7.39 4.84
CA PRO A 45 -12.48 6.79 5.53
C PRO A 45 -13.81 7.42 5.11
N GLU A 46 -13.82 8.66 4.63
CA GLU A 46 -15.06 9.37 4.30
C GLU A 46 -15.61 8.94 2.93
N GLU A 47 -16.92 9.14 2.78
CA GLU A 47 -17.61 8.97 1.53
C GLU A 47 -17.19 10.06 0.53
N ASP A 48 -17.06 9.66 -0.73
CA ASP A 48 -16.92 10.59 -1.83
C ASP A 48 -18.26 11.30 -2.08
N THR A 49 -18.28 12.62 -1.90
CA THR A 49 -19.49 13.44 -2.10
C THR A 49 -20.00 13.39 -3.53
N ASP A 50 -19.11 13.16 -4.50
CA ASP A 50 -19.46 13.08 -5.93
C ASP A 50 -19.88 11.67 -6.33
N HIS A 51 -19.53 10.66 -5.52
CA HIS A 51 -19.85 9.25 -5.76
C HIS A 51 -20.40 8.58 -4.48
N PRO A 52 -21.67 8.83 -4.13
CA PRO A 52 -22.30 8.23 -2.96
C PRO A 52 -22.15 6.70 -2.93
N GLY A 53 -21.83 6.16 -1.76
CA GLY A 53 -21.52 4.76 -1.50
C GLY A 53 -20.07 4.36 -1.81
N LYS A 54 -19.20 5.30 -2.21
CA LYS A 54 -17.77 5.06 -2.47
C LYS A 54 -16.89 5.83 -1.49
N THR A 55 -15.71 5.30 -1.23
CA THR A 55 -14.68 6.04 -0.48
C THR A 55 -14.08 7.11 -1.38
N LEU A 56 -13.68 8.23 -0.79
CA LEU A 56 -12.85 9.22 -1.49
C LEU A 56 -11.42 8.69 -1.61
N ASP A 57 -10.97 8.50 -2.85
CA ASP A 57 -9.65 7.99 -3.19
C ASP A 57 -8.82 9.06 -3.94
N LEU A 58 -7.53 9.18 -3.60
CA LEU A 58 -6.57 9.97 -4.39
C LEU A 58 -5.61 9.05 -5.14
N ASN A 59 -5.46 9.31 -6.44
CA ASN A 59 -4.52 8.60 -7.30
C ASN A 59 -3.33 9.50 -7.62
N TYR A 60 -2.38 9.02 -8.41
CA TYR A 60 -1.35 9.88 -8.96
C TYR A 60 -1.91 10.68 -10.16
N PRO A 61 -1.66 12.00 -10.26
CA PRO A 61 -0.82 12.82 -9.39
C PRO A 61 -1.54 13.47 -8.19
N GLU A 62 -2.86 13.34 -8.05
CA GLU A 62 -3.66 14.07 -7.05
C GLU A 62 -3.22 13.82 -5.59
N ILE A 63 -2.69 12.63 -5.31
CA ILE A 63 -2.16 12.25 -3.99
C ILE A 63 -1.01 13.16 -3.55
N LEU A 64 -0.26 13.77 -4.48
CA LEU A 64 0.84 14.68 -4.15
C LEU A 64 0.34 15.95 -3.46
N ASP A 65 -0.92 16.32 -3.67
CA ASP A 65 -1.56 17.52 -3.12
C ASP A 65 -2.41 17.24 -1.87
N PHE A 66 -2.29 16.04 -1.27
CA PHE A 66 -3.08 15.62 -0.10
C PHE A 66 -3.11 16.64 1.05
N ALA A 67 -1.98 17.30 1.32
CA ALA A 67 -1.84 18.24 2.44
C ALA A 67 -2.60 19.57 2.22
N SER A 68 -2.93 19.91 0.98
CA SER A 68 -3.71 21.10 0.61
C SER A 68 -5.15 20.78 0.20
N ASN A 69 -5.49 19.50 0.06
CA ASN A 69 -6.82 19.07 -0.34
C ASN A 69 -7.77 19.07 0.87
N GLU A 70 -8.75 19.98 0.90
CA GLU A 70 -9.71 20.14 2.01
C GLU A 70 -10.50 18.86 2.35
N ALA A 71 -10.75 18.01 1.35
CA ALA A 71 -11.50 16.78 1.53
C ALA A 71 -10.66 15.68 2.19
N THR A 72 -9.34 15.65 1.97
CA THR A 72 -8.48 14.53 2.41
C THR A 72 -7.49 14.89 3.51
N LYS A 73 -7.16 16.18 3.71
CA LYS A 73 -6.21 16.65 4.74
C LYS A 73 -6.63 16.33 6.18
N LYS A 74 -7.89 15.93 6.39
CA LYS A 74 -8.41 15.46 7.69
C LYS A 74 -7.96 14.03 8.00
N TYR A 75 -7.64 13.25 6.97
CA TYR A 75 -7.41 11.80 7.04
C TYR A 75 -5.97 11.41 6.74
N MET A 76 -5.29 12.19 5.90
CA MET A 76 -3.85 12.13 5.70
C MET A 76 -3.26 13.54 5.75
N TYR A 77 -2.30 13.80 6.63
CA TYR A 77 -1.69 15.12 6.75
C TYR A 77 -0.26 15.05 7.29
N GLU A 78 0.47 16.15 7.12
CA GLU A 78 1.84 16.30 7.59
C GLU A 78 1.86 16.69 9.08
N ASP A 79 2.71 16.04 9.86
CA ASP A 79 3.19 16.59 11.13
C ASP A 79 4.63 17.10 10.96
N PRO A 80 4.82 18.41 10.75
CA PRO A 80 6.15 18.97 10.54
C PRO A 80 7.02 18.94 11.80
N LYS A 81 6.45 18.80 12.99
CA LYS A 81 7.22 18.81 14.25
C LYS A 81 8.11 17.58 14.36
N ASP A 82 7.61 16.44 13.87
CA ASP A 82 8.30 15.16 13.98
C ASP A 82 8.58 14.48 12.64
N LYS A 83 8.28 15.16 11.52
CA LYS A 83 8.53 14.74 10.14
C LYS A 83 7.83 13.42 9.79
N SER A 84 6.53 13.35 10.06
CA SER A 84 5.69 12.20 9.74
C SER A 84 4.49 12.56 8.87
N LEU A 85 3.97 11.56 8.15
CA LEU A 85 2.61 11.57 7.66
C LEU A 85 1.70 10.89 8.68
N VAL A 86 0.58 11.53 8.97
CA VAL A 86 -0.44 11.09 9.91
C VAL A 86 -1.62 10.50 9.14
N PHE A 87 -2.04 9.29 9.51
CA PHE A 87 -3.17 8.56 8.94
C PHE A 87 -4.26 8.42 10.00
N TYR A 88 -5.35 9.16 9.83
CA TYR A 88 -6.50 9.16 10.73
C TYR A 88 -7.68 8.40 10.12
N ALA A 89 -8.24 7.46 10.88
CA ALA A 89 -9.41 6.69 10.48
C ALA A 89 -10.34 6.43 11.66
N PHE A 90 -11.62 6.31 11.36
CA PHE A 90 -12.75 6.10 12.29
C PHE A 90 -13.87 5.37 11.52
N PRO A 91 -14.87 4.76 12.18
CA PRO A 91 -15.92 4.04 11.49
C PRO A 91 -16.92 5.04 10.90
N SER A 92 -16.73 5.34 9.61
CA SER A 92 -17.58 6.28 8.86
C SER A 92 -18.89 5.66 8.36
N GLY A 93 -18.99 4.32 8.38
CA GLY A 93 -20.07 3.60 7.69
C GLY A 93 -19.78 3.33 6.21
N THR A 94 -18.78 4.01 5.62
CA THR A 94 -18.39 3.84 4.22
C THR A 94 -17.13 2.99 4.09
N SER A 95 -17.15 2.04 3.15
CA SER A 95 -16.02 1.15 2.87
C SER A 95 -16.05 0.67 1.41
N THR A 96 -14.90 0.22 0.90
CA THR A 96 -14.83 -0.33 -0.46
C THR A 96 -15.50 -1.70 -0.55
N ALA A 97 -15.85 -2.14 -1.77
CA ALA A 97 -16.65 -3.35 -2.02
C ALA A 97 -16.14 -4.63 -1.36
N ASN A 98 -14.83 -4.74 -1.13
CA ASN A 98 -14.16 -5.92 -0.55
C ASN A 98 -13.59 -5.64 0.85
N SER A 99 -14.10 -4.61 1.51
CA SER A 99 -13.67 -4.18 2.85
C SER A 99 -14.86 -4.09 3.79
N HIS A 100 -14.63 -4.32 5.08
CA HIS A 100 -15.68 -4.23 6.10
C HIS A 100 -15.50 -3.08 7.09
N PHE A 101 -14.39 -2.35 7.00
CA PHE A 101 -14.07 -1.25 7.90
C PHE A 101 -13.48 -0.07 7.10
N SER A 102 -13.51 1.11 7.70
CA SER A 102 -12.96 2.34 7.14
C SER A 102 -11.44 2.37 7.24
N ARG A 103 -10.78 3.17 6.39
CA ARG A 103 -9.31 3.27 6.35
C ARG A 103 -8.84 4.64 5.90
N SER A 104 -7.67 5.05 6.39
CA SER A 104 -6.79 6.00 5.72
C SER A 104 -5.52 5.24 5.41
N GLU A 105 -5.42 4.70 4.20
CA GLU A 105 -4.41 3.69 3.88
C GLU A 105 -3.91 3.81 2.45
N LEU A 106 -2.59 3.70 2.30
CA LEU A 106 -1.92 3.68 1.01
C LEU A 106 -2.04 2.29 0.38
N ARG A 107 -2.20 2.27 -0.95
CA ARG A 107 -2.15 1.07 -1.80
C ARG A 107 -1.09 1.29 -2.86
N GLU A 108 -0.11 0.39 -2.91
CA GLU A 108 1.03 0.48 -3.81
C GLU A 108 0.60 0.48 -5.29
N THR A 109 1.30 1.25 -6.12
CA THR A 109 1.31 1.18 -7.58
C THR A 109 2.77 1.08 -8.03
N MET A 110 3.27 -0.14 -8.24
CA MET A 110 4.68 -0.37 -8.59
C MET A 110 5.10 0.34 -9.90
N VAL A 111 4.14 0.58 -10.80
CA VAL A 111 4.25 1.53 -11.90
C VAL A 111 3.40 2.76 -11.56
N ILE A 112 3.99 3.95 -11.62
CA ILE A 112 3.34 5.22 -11.26
C ILE A 112 2.02 5.37 -12.02
N GLY A 113 0.92 5.59 -11.29
CA GLY A 113 -0.42 5.79 -11.86
C GLY A 113 -1.11 4.52 -12.38
N ASP A 114 -0.47 3.35 -12.35
CA ASP A 114 -1.06 2.10 -12.83
C ASP A 114 -1.35 1.13 -11.68
N LYS A 115 -2.65 0.83 -11.49
CA LYS A 115 -3.13 -0.13 -10.49
C LYS A 115 -3.12 -1.58 -11.00
N ASN A 116 -2.96 -1.81 -12.30
CA ASN A 116 -3.06 -3.12 -12.94
C ASN A 116 -1.71 -3.84 -13.04
N THR A 117 -0.59 -3.11 -13.15
CA THR A 117 0.74 -3.71 -13.01
C THR A 117 1.05 -3.96 -11.53
N ASN A 118 1.25 -5.23 -11.18
CA ASN A 118 1.50 -5.72 -9.82
C ASN A 118 2.58 -6.82 -9.86
N TRP A 119 2.98 -7.35 -8.70
CA TRP A 119 4.11 -8.28 -8.59
C TRP A 119 3.72 -9.61 -7.93
N ASN A 120 4.24 -10.72 -8.44
CA ASN A 120 4.08 -12.03 -7.80
C ASN A 120 5.25 -12.32 -6.83
N PHE A 121 5.12 -13.36 -6.01
CA PHE A 121 6.16 -13.70 -5.02
C PHE A 121 7.50 -14.08 -5.66
N ALA A 122 7.48 -14.64 -6.88
CA ALA A 122 8.71 -14.98 -7.61
C ALA A 122 9.53 -13.74 -8.00
N LYS A 123 8.86 -12.66 -8.42
CA LYS A 123 9.50 -11.34 -8.60
C LYS A 123 10.01 -10.79 -7.27
N GLY A 124 9.23 -10.99 -6.22
CA GLY A 124 9.58 -10.56 -4.87
C GLY A 124 9.32 -9.07 -4.64
N GLY A 125 9.57 -8.64 -3.42
CA GLY A 125 9.34 -7.27 -2.98
C GLY A 125 9.81 -7.06 -1.55
N ARG A 126 10.28 -5.86 -1.26
CA ARG A 126 10.67 -5.45 0.10
C ARG A 126 9.99 -4.14 0.43
N MET A 127 9.24 -4.12 1.54
CA MET A 127 8.68 -2.90 2.14
C MET A 127 9.34 -2.66 3.49
N GLU A 128 9.89 -1.47 3.70
CA GLU A 128 10.44 -1.05 4.99
C GLU A 128 9.76 0.25 5.40
N ALA A 129 9.24 0.29 6.63
CA ALA A 129 8.59 1.47 7.15
C ALA A 129 8.81 1.70 8.65
N THR A 130 8.89 2.97 9.01
CA THR A 130 9.01 3.42 10.40
C THR A 130 7.67 4.00 10.84
N TYR A 131 7.04 3.34 11.81
CA TYR A 131 5.71 3.66 12.31
C TYR A 131 5.75 4.21 13.73
N ARG A 132 4.63 4.82 14.13
CA ARG A 132 4.23 5.00 15.52
C ARG A 132 2.71 4.96 15.61
N MET A 133 2.18 4.23 16.58
CA MET A 133 0.78 4.42 16.98
C MET A 133 0.70 5.71 17.79
N GLN A 134 0.04 6.75 17.28
CA GLN A 134 -0.10 8.00 18.03
C GLN A 134 -1.25 7.91 19.03
N ASN A 135 -2.40 7.39 18.58
CA ASN A 135 -3.57 7.23 19.41
C ASN A 135 -4.46 6.13 18.85
N VAL A 136 -5.20 5.45 19.72
CA VAL A 136 -6.26 4.52 19.35
C VAL A 136 -7.28 4.47 20.49
N SER A 137 -8.55 4.51 20.13
CA SER A 137 -9.65 4.42 21.08
C SER A 137 -9.66 3.08 21.80
N LYS A 138 -10.33 3.05 22.96
CA LYS A 138 -10.67 1.82 23.66
C LYS A 138 -12.10 1.42 23.32
N GLU A 139 -12.33 0.12 23.26
CA GLU A 139 -13.64 -0.50 23.19
C GLU A 139 -14.32 -0.45 24.57
N GLU A 140 -15.60 -0.82 24.65
CA GLU A 140 -16.40 -0.79 25.89
C GLU A 140 -15.77 -1.58 27.06
N GLU A 141 -14.99 -2.63 26.76
CA GLU A 141 -14.26 -3.43 27.75
C GLU A 141 -12.92 -2.79 28.21
N GLY A 142 -12.60 -1.57 27.78
CA GLY A 142 -11.38 -0.85 28.12
C GLY A 142 -10.11 -1.30 27.37
N LYS A 143 -10.22 -2.28 26.47
CA LYS A 143 -9.13 -2.73 25.57
C LYS A 143 -9.04 -1.80 24.37
N TYR A 144 -7.83 -1.56 23.86
CA TYR A 144 -7.67 -0.75 22.66
C TYR A 144 -8.31 -1.42 21.43
N SER A 145 -8.84 -0.63 20.50
CA SER A 145 -9.22 -1.12 19.17
C SER A 145 -7.98 -1.66 18.44
N LYS A 146 -8.19 -2.59 17.50
CA LYS A 146 -7.12 -3.12 16.65
C LYS A 146 -6.95 -2.24 15.42
N VAL A 147 -5.72 -2.15 14.91
CA VAL A 147 -5.41 -1.40 13.69
C VAL A 147 -4.51 -2.24 12.80
N ILE A 148 -4.91 -2.47 11.55
CA ILE A 148 -4.00 -3.01 10.55
C ILE A 148 -3.15 -1.86 10.02
N ILE A 149 -1.83 -2.00 10.10
CA ILE A 149 -0.87 -0.94 9.75
C ILE A 149 -0.08 -1.24 8.47
N ALA A 150 -0.01 -2.52 8.08
CA ALA A 150 0.65 -2.98 6.87
C ALA A 150 0.00 -4.27 6.34
N GLN A 151 -0.03 -4.43 5.01
CA GLN A 151 -0.58 -5.61 4.34
C GLN A 151 0.20 -5.98 3.08
N ILE A 152 0.08 -7.23 2.67
CA ILE A 152 0.21 -7.65 1.26
C ILE A 152 -1.15 -8.17 0.84
N HIS A 153 -1.73 -7.56 -0.19
CA HIS A 153 -3.02 -7.96 -0.71
C HIS A 153 -2.86 -8.64 -2.06
N GLY A 154 -3.47 -9.82 -2.21
CA GLY A 154 -3.52 -10.51 -3.49
C GLY A 154 -4.39 -9.78 -4.50
N ARG A 155 -4.05 -9.92 -5.77
CA ARG A 155 -4.83 -9.53 -6.93
C ARG A 155 -4.87 -10.70 -7.91
N LEU A 156 -6.05 -11.02 -8.41
CA LEU A 156 -6.19 -11.91 -9.57
C LEU A 156 -5.68 -11.20 -10.81
N THR A 157 -5.00 -11.86 -11.74
CA THR A 157 -4.81 -11.29 -13.08
C THR A 157 -6.16 -11.12 -13.79
N ASP A 158 -6.20 -10.39 -14.90
CA ASP A 158 -7.45 -10.21 -15.64
C ASP A 158 -7.91 -11.56 -16.27
N GLU A 159 -6.99 -12.43 -16.65
CA GLU A 159 -7.29 -13.79 -17.09
C GLU A 159 -7.87 -14.65 -15.96
N GLN A 160 -7.30 -14.56 -14.75
CA GLN A 160 -7.80 -15.29 -13.58
C GLN A 160 -9.18 -14.79 -13.16
N GLN A 161 -9.39 -13.47 -13.14
CA GLN A 161 -10.69 -12.85 -12.88
C GLN A 161 -11.74 -13.33 -13.89
N LYS A 162 -11.39 -13.36 -15.19
CA LYS A 162 -12.26 -13.85 -16.26
C LYS A 162 -12.55 -15.35 -16.13
N LEU A 163 -11.55 -16.16 -15.76
CA LEU A 163 -11.70 -17.61 -15.53
C LEU A 163 -12.72 -17.91 -14.42
N LEU A 164 -12.77 -17.06 -13.39
CA LEU A 164 -13.73 -17.17 -12.30
C LEU A 164 -15.08 -16.52 -12.60
N GLY A 165 -15.15 -15.63 -13.61
CA GLY A 165 -16.33 -14.79 -13.82
C GLY A 165 -16.59 -13.82 -12.66
N GLN A 166 -15.54 -13.44 -11.92
CA GLN A 166 -15.66 -12.51 -10.78
C GLN A 166 -15.87 -11.08 -11.29
N LYS A 167 -16.56 -10.22 -10.54
CA LYS A 167 -16.79 -8.81 -10.95
C LYS A 167 -15.54 -7.92 -10.92
N ASP A 168 -14.51 -8.33 -10.18
CA ASP A 168 -13.30 -7.58 -9.91
C ASP A 168 -12.10 -8.52 -9.72
N ASN A 169 -10.90 -7.95 -9.62
CA ASN A 169 -9.65 -8.69 -9.46
C ASN A 169 -9.30 -8.99 -8.00
N ASN A 170 -10.26 -8.99 -7.09
CA ASN A 170 -9.99 -9.20 -5.67
C ASN A 170 -9.53 -10.64 -5.39
N ALA A 171 -8.43 -10.78 -4.63
CA ALA A 171 -8.01 -12.05 -4.02
C ALA A 171 -7.79 -11.86 -2.51
N ALA A 172 -7.40 -12.91 -1.78
CA ALA A 172 -7.22 -12.80 -0.33
C ALA A 172 -6.00 -11.91 0.05
N PRO A 173 -6.02 -11.28 1.24
CA PRO A 173 -4.84 -10.61 1.80
C PRO A 173 -3.92 -11.61 2.50
N ILE A 174 -2.83 -12.03 1.84
CA ILE A 174 -1.86 -13.01 2.36
C ILE A 174 -1.13 -12.57 3.62
N LEU A 175 -1.01 -11.26 3.83
CA LEU A 175 -0.37 -10.69 5.02
C LEU A 175 -1.21 -9.56 5.57
N LYS A 176 -1.46 -9.61 6.88
CA LYS A 176 -1.96 -8.48 7.67
C LYS A 176 -1.12 -8.32 8.93
N ILE A 177 -0.58 -7.13 9.13
CA ILE A 177 0.19 -6.76 10.32
C ILE A 177 -0.64 -5.77 11.13
N TYR A 178 -0.93 -6.15 12.36
CA TYR A 178 -1.76 -5.41 13.30
C TYR A 178 -0.89 -4.77 14.38
N TRP A 179 -1.24 -3.55 14.76
CA TRP A 179 -1.04 -3.09 16.12
C TRP A 179 -2.24 -3.56 16.97
N ASP A 180 -1.99 -4.32 18.02
CA ASP A 180 -3.00 -4.91 18.91
C ASP A 180 -2.49 -4.91 20.37
N GLN A 181 -3.13 -4.12 21.23
CA GLN A 181 -2.75 -3.94 22.65
C GLN A 181 -1.26 -3.63 22.87
N GLY A 182 -0.69 -2.70 22.10
CA GLY A 182 0.72 -2.31 22.24
C GLY A 182 1.72 -3.30 21.63
N LYS A 183 1.25 -4.36 20.97
CA LYS A 183 2.09 -5.35 20.29
C LYS A 183 1.83 -5.40 18.80
N ILE A 184 2.81 -5.94 18.09
CA ILE A 184 2.67 -6.28 16.67
C ILE A 184 2.26 -7.73 16.52
N LYS A 185 1.08 -7.94 15.92
CA LYS A 185 0.54 -9.26 15.56
C LYS A 185 0.54 -9.40 14.04
N VAL A 186 1.05 -10.52 13.55
CA VAL A 186 1.06 -10.89 12.13
C VAL A 186 0.05 -12.00 11.91
N LYS A 187 -0.79 -11.88 10.88
CA LYS A 187 -1.62 -12.97 10.38
C LYS A 187 -1.33 -13.19 8.91
N THR A 188 -1.30 -14.45 8.50
CA THR A 188 -1.19 -14.86 7.10
C THR A 188 -2.38 -15.71 6.69
N LYS A 189 -2.39 -16.16 5.42
CA LYS A 189 -3.44 -17.02 4.88
C LYS A 189 -2.99 -18.46 4.71
N VAL A 190 -3.90 -19.38 5.04
CA VAL A 190 -3.78 -20.82 4.86
C VAL A 190 -4.87 -21.29 3.91
N LEU A 191 -4.51 -22.17 2.98
CA LEU A 191 -5.46 -22.73 2.02
C LEU A 191 -6.33 -23.79 2.70
N LYS A 192 -7.66 -23.64 2.62
CA LYS A 192 -8.61 -24.58 3.27
C LYS A 192 -8.45 -26.01 2.77
N ASN A 193 -8.29 -26.18 1.45
CA ASN A 193 -8.10 -27.48 0.81
C ASN A 193 -6.69 -27.58 0.19
N PRO A 194 -5.75 -28.28 0.84
CA PRO A 194 -4.40 -28.49 0.30
C PRO A 194 -4.36 -29.24 -1.04
N ALA A 195 -5.43 -29.89 -1.47
CA ALA A 195 -5.54 -30.56 -2.77
C ALA A 195 -6.26 -29.72 -3.84
N ALA A 196 -6.64 -28.48 -3.53
CA ALA A 196 -7.35 -27.61 -4.47
C ALA A 196 -6.58 -27.44 -5.79
N SER A 197 -7.31 -27.56 -6.89
CA SER A 197 -6.85 -27.19 -8.23
C SER A 197 -6.56 -25.69 -8.31
N LEU A 198 -5.92 -25.26 -9.40
CA LEU A 198 -5.65 -23.84 -9.64
C LEU A 198 -6.94 -23.00 -9.60
N LYS A 199 -8.03 -23.47 -10.23
CA LYS A 199 -9.29 -22.70 -10.25
C LYS A 199 -9.92 -22.60 -8.85
N GLU A 200 -9.81 -23.64 -8.04
CA GLU A 200 -10.41 -23.70 -6.70
C GLU A 200 -9.64 -22.91 -5.65
N LEU A 201 -8.35 -22.65 -5.86
CA LEU A 201 -7.55 -21.85 -4.92
C LEU A 201 -7.58 -20.34 -5.19
N LEU A 202 -8.05 -19.90 -6.37
CA LEU A 202 -8.07 -18.46 -6.73
C LEU A 202 -9.09 -17.64 -5.90
N PRO A 203 -10.30 -18.12 -5.59
CA PRO A 203 -11.27 -17.37 -4.80
C PRO A 203 -10.74 -16.99 -3.41
N ALA A 204 -11.02 -15.77 -2.97
CA ALA A 204 -10.54 -15.27 -1.68
C ALA A 204 -11.04 -16.10 -0.48
N ASP A 205 -12.22 -16.71 -0.59
CA ASP A 205 -12.82 -17.57 0.44
C ASP A 205 -12.24 -18.99 0.47
N ALA A 206 -11.39 -19.38 -0.48
CA ALA A 206 -10.59 -20.60 -0.40
C ALA A 206 -9.50 -20.51 0.69
N TRP A 207 -9.22 -19.29 1.17
CA TRP A 207 -8.16 -18.99 2.12
C TRP A 207 -8.73 -18.52 3.47
N VAL A 208 -8.23 -19.09 4.56
CA VAL A 208 -8.54 -18.68 5.94
C VAL A 208 -7.33 -18.03 6.59
N ASP A 209 -7.57 -17.30 7.67
CA ASP A 209 -6.48 -16.78 8.48
C ASP A 209 -5.77 -17.93 9.23
N ASP A 210 -4.47 -17.79 9.44
CA ASP A 210 -3.73 -18.58 10.44
C ASP A 210 -4.09 -18.15 11.89
N ASP A 211 -3.52 -18.86 12.87
CA ASP A 211 -3.66 -18.52 14.30
C ASP A 211 -3.05 -17.14 14.63
N GLY A 212 -2.09 -16.73 13.80
CA GLY A 212 -1.32 -15.51 13.90
C GLY A 212 -0.18 -15.61 14.90
N ARG A 213 0.85 -14.80 14.68
CA ARG A 213 2.07 -14.73 15.50
C ARG A 213 2.21 -13.34 16.09
N VAL A 214 2.64 -13.25 17.34
CA VAL A 214 2.78 -11.96 18.05
C VAL A 214 4.24 -11.77 18.42
N PHE A 215 4.84 -10.65 18.02
CA PHE A 215 6.21 -10.32 18.41
C PHE A 215 6.30 -10.20 19.94
N LYS A 216 7.45 -10.61 20.48
CA LYS A 216 7.70 -10.59 21.93
C LYS A 216 7.72 -9.16 22.44
N GLU A 217 8.40 -8.28 21.70
CA GLU A 217 8.54 -6.86 21.98
C GLU A 217 7.17 -6.17 22.01
N LYS A 218 6.98 -5.32 23.02
CA LYS A 218 5.90 -4.36 23.07
C LYS A 218 6.41 -3.06 22.47
N VAL A 219 5.72 -2.55 21.46
CA VAL A 219 6.02 -1.26 20.86
C VAL A 219 5.20 -0.13 21.50
N ASP A 220 4.12 -0.48 22.19
CA ASP A 220 3.17 0.44 22.82
C ASP A 220 2.85 1.64 21.90
N PHE A 221 3.20 2.85 22.30
CA PHE A 221 3.00 4.08 21.51
C PHE A 221 4.33 4.69 21.05
N ASP A 222 5.41 3.93 21.13
CA ASP A 222 6.75 4.33 20.69
C ASP A 222 6.93 4.10 19.19
N ARG A 223 8.04 4.63 18.66
CA ARG A 223 8.43 4.40 17.26
C ARG A 223 8.99 2.99 17.10
N PHE A 224 8.64 2.35 15.99
CA PHE A 224 9.17 1.04 15.62
C PHE A 224 9.34 0.92 14.10
N THR A 225 10.22 0.02 13.66
CA THR A 225 10.40 -0.31 12.24
C THR A 225 9.78 -1.66 11.93
N LEU A 226 9.14 -1.76 10.76
CA LEU A 226 8.73 -3.02 10.16
C LEU A 226 9.41 -3.17 8.83
N GLU A 227 9.96 -4.36 8.59
CA GLU A 227 10.45 -4.78 7.29
C GLU A 227 9.71 -6.04 6.85
N VAL A 228 9.16 -6.02 5.65
CA VAL A 228 8.54 -7.16 4.99
C VAL A 228 9.40 -7.52 3.78
N LYS A 229 9.85 -8.77 3.70
CA LYS A 229 10.66 -9.30 2.60
C LYS A 229 9.95 -10.47 1.95
N VAL A 230 9.80 -10.40 0.65
CA VAL A 230 9.16 -11.44 -0.16
C VAL A 230 10.12 -11.88 -1.26
N SER A 231 10.22 -13.20 -1.43
CA SER A 231 10.88 -13.86 -2.55
C SER A 231 10.10 -15.12 -2.91
N ASP A 232 10.55 -15.86 -3.92
CA ASP A 232 9.87 -17.07 -4.34
C ASP A 232 9.69 -18.06 -3.17
N GLY A 233 8.43 -18.43 -2.90
CA GLY A 233 8.05 -19.33 -1.81
C GLY A 233 8.45 -18.87 -0.39
N ARG A 234 8.74 -17.58 -0.16
CA ARG A 234 9.16 -17.08 1.16
C ARG A 234 8.61 -15.69 1.45
N LEU A 235 8.06 -15.54 2.65
CA LEU A 235 7.65 -14.27 3.26
C LEU A 235 8.33 -14.14 4.63
N GLU A 236 8.89 -12.98 4.92
CA GLU A 236 9.48 -12.66 6.22
C GLU A 236 9.03 -11.29 6.70
N VAL A 237 8.67 -11.20 7.98
CA VAL A 237 8.34 -9.95 8.68
C VAL A 237 9.31 -9.75 9.82
N ILE A 238 9.96 -8.60 9.90
CA ILE A 238 10.97 -8.25 10.90
C ILE A 238 10.49 -7.02 11.66
N LEU A 239 10.59 -7.06 12.99
CA LEU A 239 10.31 -5.92 13.87
C LEU A 239 11.63 -5.37 14.43
N ASN A 240 11.84 -4.05 14.34
CA ASN A 240 12.98 -3.34 14.94
C ASN A 240 14.35 -3.95 14.61
N ASN A 241 14.51 -4.51 13.41
CA ASN A 241 15.71 -5.24 12.96
C ASN A 241 16.12 -6.40 13.90
N GLY A 242 15.18 -6.90 14.70
CA GLY A 242 15.39 -7.92 15.72
C GLY A 242 14.65 -9.22 15.39
N GLU A 243 13.60 -9.53 16.15
CA GLU A 243 12.81 -10.74 15.95
C GLU A 243 12.19 -10.76 14.54
N SER A 244 12.20 -11.93 13.90
CA SER A 244 11.57 -12.14 12.60
C SER A 244 10.64 -13.35 12.56
N PHE A 245 9.58 -13.22 11.79
CA PHE A 245 8.65 -14.29 11.46
C PHE A 245 8.82 -14.68 10.00
N VAL A 246 9.44 -15.84 9.78
CA VAL A 246 9.59 -16.45 8.46
C VAL A 246 8.41 -17.40 8.20
N TYR A 247 7.85 -17.31 7.00
CA TYR A 247 6.82 -18.17 6.44
C TYR A 247 7.33 -18.70 5.09
N ASN A 248 7.44 -20.02 4.96
CA ASN A 248 7.98 -20.71 3.78
C ASN A 248 7.36 -22.10 3.57
N ASP A 249 6.13 -22.26 4.09
CA ASP A 249 5.39 -23.51 4.04
C ASP A 249 4.71 -23.72 2.66
N VAL A 250 3.91 -24.79 2.56
CA VAL A 250 3.16 -25.09 1.34
C VAL A 250 2.14 -24.00 0.96
N ASN A 251 1.61 -23.26 1.94
CA ASN A 251 0.65 -22.18 1.69
C ASN A 251 1.33 -21.02 0.98
N ILE A 252 2.50 -20.60 1.46
CA ILE A 252 3.31 -19.55 0.82
C ILE A 252 3.73 -19.96 -0.59
N LYS A 253 4.11 -21.21 -0.82
CA LYS A 253 4.43 -21.71 -2.16
C LYS A 253 3.23 -21.66 -3.10
N LYS A 254 2.07 -22.12 -2.63
CA LYS A 254 0.82 -22.08 -3.42
C LYS A 254 0.33 -20.66 -3.70
N TRP A 255 0.67 -19.71 -2.85
CA TRP A 255 0.34 -18.30 -3.04
C TRP A 255 1.01 -17.68 -4.28
N GLY A 256 2.08 -18.28 -4.82
CA GLY A 256 2.85 -17.74 -5.95
C GLY A 256 2.06 -17.51 -7.24
N VAL A 257 0.81 -17.99 -7.34
CA VAL A 257 -0.07 -17.76 -8.49
C VAL A 257 -0.67 -16.35 -8.55
N PHE A 258 -0.65 -15.61 -7.44
CA PHE A 258 -1.29 -14.30 -7.33
C PHE A 258 -0.29 -13.17 -7.59
N ASP A 259 -0.77 -12.12 -8.23
CA ASP A 259 -0.15 -10.81 -8.14
C ASP A 259 -0.46 -10.16 -6.79
N ASN A 260 0.35 -9.18 -6.40
CA ASN A 260 0.32 -8.59 -5.08
C ASN A 260 0.62 -7.10 -5.14
N TYR A 261 0.16 -6.39 -4.11
CA TYR A 261 0.56 -5.03 -3.82
C TYR A 261 0.65 -4.83 -2.30
N PHE A 262 1.60 -4.00 -1.88
CA PHE A 262 1.73 -3.57 -0.50
C PHE A 262 0.63 -2.57 -0.12
N LYS A 263 0.29 -2.55 1.16
CA LYS A 263 -0.51 -1.49 1.78
C LYS A 263 0.13 -1.05 3.08
N ALA A 264 0.01 0.23 3.40
CA ALA A 264 0.53 0.83 4.63
C ALA A 264 -0.33 2.00 5.08
N GLY A 265 -0.56 2.15 6.38
CA GLY A 265 -1.34 3.26 6.92
C GLY A 265 -2.18 2.85 8.11
N ASN A 266 -3.46 3.20 8.07
CA ASN A 266 -4.43 2.96 9.13
C ASN A 266 -5.69 2.31 8.56
N TYR A 267 -5.75 0.98 8.63
CA TYR A 267 -6.97 0.24 8.38
C TYR A 267 -7.60 -0.15 9.73
N PHE A 268 -8.54 0.67 10.18
CA PHE A 268 -9.09 0.65 11.54
C PHE A 268 -10.08 -0.50 11.73
N GLN A 269 -9.90 -1.36 12.74
CA GLN A 269 -10.67 -2.60 12.90
C GLN A 269 -11.76 -2.49 13.99
N SER A 270 -12.49 -1.38 13.99
CA SER A 270 -13.69 -1.21 14.82
C SER A 270 -14.82 -0.55 14.03
N LYS A 271 -16.06 -0.82 14.46
CA LYS A 271 -17.28 -0.19 13.97
C LYS A 271 -17.98 0.63 15.05
N ASN A 272 -17.43 0.63 16.27
CA ASN A 272 -18.09 1.23 17.41
C ASN A 272 -18.09 2.76 17.27
N PRO A 273 -19.26 3.43 17.35
CA PRO A 273 -19.34 4.88 17.20
C PRO A 273 -18.41 5.62 18.16
N GLY A 274 -17.76 6.68 17.67
CA GLY A 274 -16.82 7.48 18.47
C GLY A 274 -15.42 6.87 18.65
N THR A 275 -15.17 5.65 18.15
CA THR A 275 -13.83 5.08 18.14
C THR A 275 -13.00 5.58 16.94
N SER A 276 -11.69 5.67 17.08
CA SER A 276 -10.78 6.05 16.00
C SER A 276 -9.35 5.58 16.26
N ALA A 277 -8.49 5.72 15.26
CA ALA A 277 -7.05 5.54 15.41
C ALA A 277 -6.27 6.58 14.60
N THR A 278 -5.05 6.83 15.03
CA THR A 278 -4.08 7.71 14.38
C THR A 278 -2.73 7.00 14.30
N VAL A 279 -2.30 6.69 13.09
CA VAL A 279 -1.00 6.06 12.80
C VAL A 279 -0.08 7.09 12.17
N LYS A 280 1.17 7.14 12.61
CA LYS A 280 2.22 7.95 11.98
C LYS A 280 3.18 7.08 11.19
N ILE A 281 3.58 7.55 10.00
CA ILE A 281 4.64 6.96 9.19
C ILE A 281 5.72 8.01 8.95
N TYR A 282 6.96 7.71 9.37
CA TYR A 282 8.12 8.61 9.23
C TYR A 282 8.92 8.34 7.96
N ALA A 283 8.94 7.08 7.53
CA ALA A 283 9.60 6.62 6.33
C ALA A 283 8.85 5.40 5.80
N LEU A 284 8.76 5.28 4.48
CA LEU A 284 8.19 4.13 3.79
C LEU A 284 8.94 3.98 2.47
N LYS A 285 9.57 2.82 2.28
CA LYS A 285 10.34 2.48 1.09
C LYS A 285 9.90 1.12 0.58
N VAL A 286 9.71 1.02 -0.74
CA VAL A 286 9.46 -0.23 -1.44
C VAL A 286 10.52 -0.46 -2.52
N SER A 287 10.86 -1.72 -2.77
CA SER A 287 11.74 -2.15 -3.87
C SER A 287 11.35 -3.54 -4.35
N HIS A 288 11.56 -3.81 -5.64
CA HIS A 288 11.36 -5.09 -6.31
C HIS A 288 12.60 -5.50 -7.11
#